data_AF-A0A9D8TUB5-F1
#
_entry.id   AF-A0A9D8TUB5-F1
#
_cell.length_a   1.000
_cell.length_b   1.000
_cell.length_c   1.000
_cell.angle_alpha   90.00
_cell.angle_beta   90.00
_cell.angle_gamma   90.00
#
_symmetry.space_group_name_H-M   'P 1'
#
loop_
_entity.id
_entity.type
_entity.pdbx_description
1 polymer ?
#
loop_
_entity_poly.entity_id
_entity_poly.type
_entity_poly.pdbx_seq_one_letter_code
_entity_poly.pdbx_strand_id
1 'polypeptide(L)' 'MANIAYYKENAALIAALLEKKGIPFTGGLSSPYLWLKCPGGMGSWEFFDYLLSKAQVVGTPGAGFGGAGEGY' A
#
# COMPACT_ATOMS: atom_id res chain seq x y z
N MET A 1 5.44 19.89 -13.74
CA MET A 1 5.62 20.07 -12.29
C MET A 1 4.33 19.85 -11.49
N ALA A 2 3.18 20.38 -11.91
CA ALA A 2 1.90 20.23 -11.20
C ALA A 2 1.50 18.77 -10.89
N ASN A 3 1.65 17.84 -11.85
CA ASN A 3 1.29 16.43 -11.64
C ASN A 3 2.14 15.75 -10.55
N ILE A 4 3.42 16.11 -10.44
CA ILE A 4 4.31 15.54 -9.42
C ILE A 4 3.87 16.01 -8.03
N ALA A 5 3.56 17.30 -7.87
CA ALA A 5 3.06 17.84 -6.61
C ALA A 5 1.75 17.17 -6.18
N TYR A 6 0.82 16.98 -7.11
CA TYR A 6 -0.45 16.30 -6.87
C TYR A 6 -0.26 14.84 -6.40
N TYR A 7 0.61 14.06 -7.05
CA TYR A 7 0.87 12.69 -6.62
C TYR A 7 1.62 12.61 -5.28
N LYS A 8 2.48 13.58 -4.97
CA LYS A 8 3.10 13.68 -3.64
C LYS A 8 2.06 13.96 -2.54
N GLU A 9 1.08 14.80 -2.83
CA GLU A 9 -0.02 15.07 -1.90
C GLU A 9 -0.90 13.82 -1.70
N ASN A 10 -1.22 13.08 -2.76
CA ASN A 10 -1.92 11.80 -2.64
C ASN A 10 -1.15 10.80 -1.75
N ALA A 11 0.15 10.66 -1.94
CA ALA A 11 0.98 9.78 -1.12
C ALA A 11 1.01 10.23 0.35
N ALA A 12 1.13 11.54 0.60
CA ALA A 12 1.10 12.11 1.95
C ALA A 12 -0.24 11.90 2.66
N LEU A 13 -1.37 12.03 1.94
CA LEU A 13 -2.71 11.78 2.49
C LEU A 13 -2.88 10.33 2.94
N ILE A 14 -2.43 9.37 2.13
CA ILE A 14 -2.50 7.95 2.48
C ILE A 14 -1.54 7.63 3.63
N ALA A 15 -0.31 8.15 3.60
CA ALA A 15 0.68 7.98 4.67
C ALA A 15 0.14 8.47 6.02
N ALA A 16 -0.41 9.69 6.07
CA ALA A 16 -0.99 10.25 7.28
C ALA A 16 -2.15 9.41 7.84
N LEU A 17 -2.96 8.80 6.97
CA LEU A 17 -4.01 7.87 7.38
C LEU A 17 -3.43 6.61 8.02
N LEU A 18 -2.42 6.00 7.40
CA LEU A 18 -1.76 4.79 7.92
C LEU A 18 -1.08 5.06 9.27
N GLU A 19 -0.37 6.19 9.40
CA GLU A 19 0.22 6.65 10.67
C GLU A 19 -0.85 6.83 11.74
N LYS A 20 -1.95 7.52 11.44
CA LYS A 20 -3.08 7.72 12.36
C LYS A 20 -3.71 6.39 12.81
N LYS A 21 -3.65 5.36 11.97
CA LYS A 21 -4.16 4.01 12.27
C LYS A 21 -3.12 3.09 12.91
N GLY A 22 -1.88 3.53 13.07
CA GLY A 22 -0.78 2.72 13.62
C GLY A 22 -0.39 1.55 12.71
N ILE A 23 -0.59 1.67 11.39
CA ILE A 23 -0.24 0.65 10.40
C ILE A 23 1.19 0.93 9.90
N PRO A 24 2.16 0.03 10.09
CA PRO A 24 3.52 0.23 9.58
C PRO A 24 3.59 0.17 8.05
N PHE A 25 4.34 1.08 7.44
CA PHE A 25 4.59 1.11 5.99
C PHE A 25 5.96 1.72 5.66
N THR A 26 6.39 1.54 4.42
CA THR A 26 7.59 2.15 3.82
C THR A 26 7.20 2.86 2.53
N GLY A 27 7.93 3.91 2.12
CA GLY A 27 7.65 4.68 0.91
C GLY A 27 6.84 5.95 1.17
N GLY A 28 6.21 6.49 0.14
CA GLY A 28 5.34 7.67 0.23
C GLY A 28 6.04 9.04 0.37
N LEU A 29 7.33 9.09 0.75
CA LEU A 29 8.08 10.35 0.88
C LEU A 29 8.74 10.78 -0.44
N SER A 30 9.49 9.87 -1.06
CA SER A 30 10.25 10.10 -2.30
C SER A 30 9.71 9.29 -3.48
N SER A 31 8.69 8.47 -3.26
CA SER A 31 8.01 7.65 -4.27
C SER A 31 6.49 7.84 -4.18
N PRO A 32 5.74 7.72 -5.28
CA PRO A 32 4.29 7.87 -5.28
C PRO A 32 3.55 6.58 -4.85
N TYR A 33 4.23 5.68 -4.13
CA TYR A 33 3.70 4.39 -3.69
C TYR A 33 4.05 4.13 -2.23
N LEU A 34 3.17 3.43 -1.53
CA LEU A 34 3.37 2.97 -0.16
C LEU A 34 3.40 1.44 -0.16
N TRP A 35 4.23 0.88 0.70
CA TRP A 35 4.43 -0.55 0.87
C TRP A 35 4.11 -0.94 2.31
N LEU A 36 3.17 -1.86 2.53
CA LEU A 36 2.68 -2.23 3.85
C LEU A 36 2.60 -3.74 3.97
N LYS A 37 2.72 -4.24 5.20
CA LYS A 37 2.56 -5.69 5.45
C LYS A 37 1.08 -6.06 5.43
N CYS A 38 0.77 -7.20 4.81
CA CYS A 38 -0.58 -7.77 4.85
C CYS A 38 -1.00 -8.06 6.31
N PRO A 39 -2.20 -7.63 6.75
CA PRO A 39 -2.63 -7.79 8.13
C PRO A 39 -2.93 -9.26 8.46
N GLY A 40 -2.85 -9.63 9.74
CA GLY A 40 -3.27 -10.95 10.21
C GLY A 40 -2.45 -12.13 9.66
N GLY A 41 -1.28 -11.88 9.07
CA GLY A 41 -0.47 -12.92 8.43
C GLY A 41 -1.02 -13.40 7.08
N MET A 42 -1.93 -12.63 6.46
CA MET A 42 -2.46 -12.93 5.13
C MET A 42 -1.34 -12.98 4.08
N GLY A 43 -1.53 -13.85 3.09
CA GLY A 43 -0.69 -13.86 1.89
C GLY A 43 -0.99 -12.68 0.97
N SER A 44 -0.08 -12.38 0.04
CA SER A 44 -0.20 -11.19 -0.82
C SER A 44 -1.47 -11.19 -1.67
N TRP A 45 -1.77 -12.34 -2.28
CA TRP A 45 -2.97 -12.50 -3.12
C TRP A 45 -4.26 -12.56 -2.30
N GLU A 46 -4.20 -13.13 -1.10
CA GLU A 46 -5.34 -13.15 -0.18
C GLU A 46 -5.73 -11.73 0.22
N PHE A 47 -4.75 -10.89 0.57
CA PHE A 47 -5.03 -9.50 0.92
C PHE A 47 -5.51 -8.67 -0.27
N PHE A 48 -4.98 -8.93 -1.48
CA PHE A 48 -5.50 -8.34 -2.71
C PHE A 48 -6.99 -8.65 -2.91
N ASP A 49 -7.39 -9.93 -2.84
CA ASP A 49 -8.78 -10.35 -3.01
C ASP A 49 -9.68 -9.80 -1.89
N TYR A 50 -9.17 -9.70 -0.66
CA TYR A 50 -9.87 -9.08 0.45
C TYR A 50 -10.17 -7.60 0.17
N LEU A 51 -9.18 -6.81 -0.25
CA LEU A 51 -9.38 -5.39 -0.56
C LEU A 51 -10.33 -5.18 -1.74
N LEU A 52 -10.19 -5.98 -2.80
CA LEU A 52 -11.07 -5.91 -3.96
C LEU A 52 -12.51 -6.24 -3.57
N SER A 53 -12.73 -7.36 -2.87
CA SER A 53 -14.07 -7.83 -2.54
C SER A 53 -14.77 -7.01 -1.44
N LYS A 54 -14.03 -6.51 -0.44
CA LYS A 54 -14.62 -5.81 0.73
C LYS A 54 -14.60 -4.29 0.62
N ALA A 55 -13.65 -3.73 -0.10
CA ALA A 55 -13.47 -2.28 -0.19
C ALA A 55 -13.53 -1.75 -1.63
N GLN A 56 -13.57 -2.61 -2.65
CA GLN A 56 -13.46 -2.21 -4.06
C GLN A 56 -12.17 -1.43 -4.33
N VAL A 57 -11.09 -1.77 -3.61
CA VAL A 57 -9.77 -1.17 -3.76
C VAL A 57 -8.85 -2.18 -4.43
N VAL A 58 -8.24 -1.78 -5.54
CA VAL A 58 -7.21 -2.56 -6.23
C VAL A 58 -5.84 -2.08 -5.78
N GLY A 59 -5.03 -3.00 -5.27
CA GLY A 59 -3.61 -2.81 -5.03
C GLY A 59 -2.77 -3.75 -5.90
N THR A 60 -1.46 -3.76 -5.69
CA THR A 60 -0.56 -4.73 -6.34
C THR A 60 -0.04 -5.70 -5.28
N PRO A 61 -0.30 -7.02 -5.40
CA PRO A 61 0.17 -7.99 -4.42
C PRO A 61 1.70 -8.09 -4.42
N GLY A 62 2.31 -8.11 -3.24
CA GLY A 62 3.75 -8.07 -3.10
C GLY A 62 4.49 -9.27 -3.68
N ALA A 63 3.85 -10.44 -3.71
CA ALA A 63 4.31 -11.63 -4.43
C ALA A 63 4.71 -11.36 -5.90
N GLY A 64 4.05 -10.40 -6.55
CA GLY A 64 4.36 -10.00 -7.93
C GLY A 64 5.73 -9.35 -8.11
N PHE A 65 6.35 -8.89 -7.02
CA PHE A 65 7.69 -8.28 -6.99
C PHE A 65 8.79 -9.28 -6.58
N GLY A 66 8.45 -10.56 -6.38
CA GLY A 66 9.38 -11.64 -6.03
C GLY A 66 9.12 -12.25 -4.64
N GLY A 67 9.82 -13.33 -4.31
CA GLY A 67 9.57 -14.11 -3.08
C GLY A 67 9.71 -13.33 -1.77
N ALA A 68 10.55 -12.28 -1.74
CA ALA A 68 10.70 -11.40 -0.58
C ALA A 68 9.50 -10.44 -0.37
N GLY A 69 8.62 -10.31 -1.37
CA GLY A 69 7.41 -9.51 -1.28
C GLY A 69 6.19 -10.30 -0.78
N GLU A 70 6.31 -11.60 -0.49
CA GLU A 70 5.18 -12.38 -0.01
C GLU A 70 4.69 -11.87 1.36
N GLY A 71 3.38 -11.65 1.49
CA GLY A 71 2.76 -11.10 2.68
C GLY A 71 2.90 -9.57 2.80
N TYR A 72 3.18 -8.89 1.69
CA TYR A 72 3.17 -7.43 1.54
C TYR A 72 2.30 -6.99 0.36
#